data_AF-A0A259TXR0-F1
#
_entry.id   AF-A0A259TXR0-F1
#
_cell.length_a   1.000
_cell.length_b   1.000
_cell.length_c   1.000
_cell.angle_alpha   90.00
_cell.angle_beta   90.00
_cell.angle_gamma   90.00
#
_symmetry.space_group_name_H-M   'P 1'
#
loop_
_entity.id
_entity.type
_entity.pdbx_description
1 polymer ?
#
loop_
_entity_poly.entity_id
_entity_poly.type
_entity_poly.pdbx_seq_one_letter_code
_entity_poly.pdbx_strand_id
1 'polypeptide(L)'
;MPRKPSHHLRSLPLALAATLSPEAKRDLADYRTGQQRRRLARDAGGWAADPNGVPPFLEAAEAEATRAADLWRSLKPRSTETEAIALGKRFGLDAGGTRAALNALRRAELLTHGPDGYTPQGPGNVPF
;
A
#
# COMPACT_ATOMS: atom_id res chain seq x y z
N MET A 1 21.75 -11.51 -31.04
CA MET A 1 20.48 -11.79 -30.33
C MET A 1 19.72 -10.47 -30.15
N PRO A 2 18.61 -10.21 -30.87
CA PRO A 2 17.82 -9.00 -30.64
C PRO A 2 17.09 -9.13 -29.29
N ARG A 3 17.29 -8.16 -28.39
CA ARG A 3 16.65 -8.15 -27.07
C ARG A 3 15.14 -8.03 -27.25
N LYS A 4 14.37 -8.91 -26.60
CA LYS A 4 12.90 -8.89 -26.60
C LYS A 4 12.41 -7.48 -26.26
N PRO A 5 11.42 -6.93 -26.99
CA PRO A 5 10.84 -5.64 -26.62
C PRO A 5 10.24 -5.75 -25.22
N SER A 6 10.61 -4.81 -24.36
CA SER A 6 10.16 -4.72 -22.98
C SER A 6 8.63 -4.82 -22.94
N HIS A 7 8.09 -5.69 -22.07
CA HIS A 7 6.67 -6.04 -21.95
C HIS A 7 5.72 -4.84 -21.70
N HIS A 8 6.28 -3.65 -21.50
CA HIS A 8 5.68 -2.47 -20.90
C HIS A 8 5.29 -1.38 -21.91
N LEU A 9 5.62 -1.56 -23.20
CA LEU A 9 5.10 -0.74 -24.30
C LEU A 9 3.61 -0.99 -24.62
N ARG A 10 2.99 -1.99 -23.98
CA ARG A 10 1.59 -2.40 -24.19
C ARG A 10 0.54 -1.49 -23.52
N SER A 11 0.96 -0.53 -22.68
CA SER A 11 0.05 0.36 -21.93
C SER A 11 -0.17 1.73 -22.57
N LEU A 12 0.57 2.06 -23.62
CA LEU A 12 0.31 3.23 -24.45
C LEU A 12 -0.53 2.80 -25.66
N PRO A 13 -1.44 3.64 -26.17
CA PRO A 13 -2.02 3.42 -27.49
C PRO A 13 -0.88 3.19 -28.49
N LEU A 14 -0.93 2.09 -29.24
CA LEU A 14 0.17 1.67 -30.12
C LEU A 14 0.62 2.78 -31.08
N ALA A 15 -0.32 3.61 -31.55
CA ALA A 15 -0.06 4.79 -32.37
C ALA A 15 0.86 5.82 -31.69
N LEU A 16 0.65 6.06 -30.39
CA LEU A 16 1.43 7.02 -29.61
C LEU A 16 2.82 6.47 -29.25
N ALA A 17 2.91 5.16 -28.99
CA ALA A 17 4.20 4.51 -28.75
C ALA A 17 5.10 4.47 -30.00
N ALA A 18 4.49 4.46 -31.20
CA ALA A 18 5.21 4.47 -32.47
C ALA A 18 5.82 5.85 -32.79
N THR A 19 5.15 6.94 -32.40
CA THR A 19 5.60 8.32 -32.69
C THR A 19 6.66 8.84 -31.74
N LEU A 20 6.91 8.17 -30.61
CA LEU A 20 7.93 8.59 -29.65
C LEU A 20 9.34 8.29 -30.18
N SER A 21 10.22 9.30 -30.07
CA SER A 21 11.65 9.15 -30.32
C SER A 21 12.27 8.12 -29.35
N PRO A 22 13.40 7.50 -29.72
CA PRO A 22 14.11 6.58 -28.83
C PRO A 22 14.47 7.19 -27.47
N GLU A 23 14.77 8.49 -27.43
CA GLU A 23 15.07 9.25 -26.20
C GLU A 23 13.81 9.44 -25.34
N ALA A 24 12.69 9.87 -25.94
CA ALA A 24 11.42 10.03 -25.21
C ALA A 24 10.90 8.69 -24.62
N LYS A 25 11.20 7.57 -25.28
CA LYS A 25 10.92 6.22 -24.74
C LYS A 25 11.76 5.90 -23.50
N ARG A 26 13.02 6.33 -23.46
CA ARG A 26 13.92 6.16 -22.29
C ARG A 26 13.45 7.03 -21.13
N ASP A 27 13.19 8.31 -21.38
CA ASP A 27 12.74 9.25 -20.35
C ASP A 27 11.43 8.79 -19.70
N LEU A 28 10.48 8.28 -20.48
CA LEU A 28 9.23 7.75 -19.95
C LEU A 28 9.44 6.47 -19.11
N ALA A 29 10.36 5.61 -19.52
CA ALA A 29 10.73 4.40 -18.77
C ALA A 29 11.40 4.77 -17.44
N ASP A 30 12.31 5.74 -17.45
CA ASP A 30 13.00 6.23 -16.25
C ASP A 30 12.05 6.96 -15.30
N TYR A 31 11.14 7.78 -15.84
CA TYR A 31 10.08 8.43 -15.07
C TYR A 31 9.18 7.41 -14.35
N ARG A 32 8.71 6.37 -15.06
CA ARG A 32 7.87 5.32 -14.45
C ARG A 32 8.66 4.42 -13.48
N THR A 33 9.94 4.16 -13.74
CA THR A 33 10.82 3.46 -12.79
C THR A 33 11.02 4.28 -11.51
N GLY A 34 11.19 5.60 -11.64
CA GLY A 34 11.24 6.52 -10.50
C GLY A 34 9.94 6.54 -9.71
N GLN A 35 8.78 6.58 -10.39
CA GLN A 35 7.46 6.48 -9.74
C GLN A 35 7.25 5.14 -9.04
N GLN A 36 7.69 4.02 -9.64
CA GLN A 36 7.61 2.70 -9.03
C GLN A 36 8.52 2.61 -7.81
N ARG A 37 9.75 3.13 -7.87
CA ARG A 37 10.66 3.20 -6.71
C ARG A 37 10.08 4.07 -5.59
N ARG A 38 9.46 5.22 -5.91
CA ARG A 38 8.80 6.08 -4.90
C ARG A 38 7.58 5.40 -4.29
N ARG A 39 6.78 4.68 -5.08
CA ARG A 39 5.69 3.84 -4.54
C ARG A 39 6.23 2.77 -3.62
N LEU A 40 7.23 1.99 -4.06
CA LEU A 40 7.84 0.94 -3.25
C LEU A 40 8.48 1.50 -1.98
N ALA A 41 9.14 2.66 -2.03
CA ALA A 41 9.72 3.32 -0.87
C ALA A 41 8.63 3.83 0.11
N ARG A 42 7.51 4.36 -0.40
CA ARG A 42 6.35 4.73 0.41
C ARG A 42 5.71 3.49 1.06
N ASP A 43 5.53 2.44 0.27
CA ASP A 43 4.97 1.16 0.71
C ASP A 43 5.91 0.41 1.68
N ALA A 44 7.22 0.70 1.66
CA ALA A 44 8.22 0.12 2.54
C ALA A 44 8.48 0.95 3.82
N GLY A 45 8.32 2.28 3.76
CA GLY A 45 8.53 3.17 4.90
C GLY A 45 7.32 3.28 5.84
N GLY A 46 6.12 3.01 5.31
CA GLY A 46 4.87 3.22 6.03
C GLY A 46 4.60 4.71 6.31
N TRP A 47 3.65 5.01 7.19
CA TRP A 47 3.29 6.36 7.63
C TRP A 47 4.43 7.11 8.33
N ALA A 48 5.43 6.39 8.84
CA ALA A 48 6.65 6.98 9.38
C ALA A 48 7.47 7.78 8.32
N ALA A 49 7.26 7.51 7.03
CA ALA A 49 7.90 8.22 5.93
C ALA A 49 6.96 9.25 5.26
N ASP A 50 5.71 9.38 5.73
CA ASP A 50 4.76 10.34 5.18
C ASP A 50 5.00 11.72 5.83
N PRO A 51 5.19 12.81 5.07
CA PRO A 51 5.39 14.14 5.63
C PRO A 51 4.20 14.65 6.45
N ASN A 52 3.00 14.10 6.23
CA ASN A 52 1.81 14.45 7.00
C ASN A 52 1.60 13.56 8.23
N GLY A 53 2.47 12.58 8.46
CA GLY A 53 2.37 11.64 9.57
C GLY A 53 1.15 10.72 9.47
N VAL A 54 0.79 10.12 10.61
CA VAL A 54 -0.38 9.24 10.73
C VAL A 54 -1.65 10.09 10.77
N PRO A 55 -2.71 9.77 9.99
CA PRO A 55 -3.97 10.53 10.04
C PRO A 55 -4.59 10.53 11.44
N PRO A 56 -5.26 11.62 11.89
CA PRO A 56 -5.79 11.73 13.25
C PRO A 56 -6.72 10.59 13.68
N PHE A 57 -7.55 10.08 12.76
CA PHE A 57 -8.46 8.97 13.05
C PHE A 57 -7.74 7.64 13.28
N LEU A 58 -6.46 7.52 12.89
CA LEU A 58 -5.61 6.33 13.11
C LEU A 58 -4.63 6.50 14.28
N GLU A 59 -4.44 7.71 14.82
CA GLU A 59 -3.45 7.98 15.87
C GLU A 59 -3.66 7.13 17.11
N ALA A 60 -4.92 6.97 17.55
CA ALA A 60 -5.23 6.15 18.73
C ALA A 60 -4.86 4.67 18.53
N ALA A 61 -5.15 4.12 17.34
CA ALA A 61 -4.81 2.74 17.03
C ALA A 61 -3.29 2.54 16.86
N GLU A 62 -2.59 3.51 16.26
CA GLU A 62 -1.14 3.48 16.12
C GLU A 62 -0.41 3.63 17.47
N ALA A 63 -0.93 4.47 18.37
CA ALA A 63 -0.39 4.62 19.73
C ALA A 63 -0.58 3.35 20.56
N GLU A 64 -1.67 2.61 20.34
CA GLU A 64 -1.94 1.34 21.02
C GLU A 64 -1.09 0.19 20.45
N ALA A 65 -0.92 0.15 19.12
CA ALA A 65 -0.15 -0.87 18.45
C ALA A 65 0.62 -0.30 17.25
N THR A 66 1.94 -0.39 17.33
CA THR A 66 2.86 0.04 16.27
C THR A 66 2.48 -0.56 14.92
N ARG A 67 2.49 0.27 13.86
CA ARG A 67 2.16 -0.10 12.47
C ARG A 67 0.69 -0.45 12.23
N ALA A 68 -0.22 -0.15 13.15
CA ALA A 68 -1.66 -0.29 12.91
C ALA A 68 -2.13 0.55 11.71
N ALA A 69 -1.66 1.78 11.57
CA ALA A 69 -2.01 2.67 10.46
C ALA A 69 -1.53 2.13 9.10
N ASP A 70 -0.34 1.52 9.09
CA ASP A 70 0.25 0.89 7.89
C ASP A 70 -0.54 -0.36 7.47
N LEU A 71 -0.96 -1.14 8.46
CA LEU A 71 -1.80 -2.31 8.26
C LEU A 71 -3.17 -1.91 7.69
N TRP A 72 -3.85 -0.93 8.29
CA TRP A 72 -5.16 -0.46 7.84
C TRP A 72 -5.15 0.01 6.38
N ARG A 73 -4.14 0.80 5.99
CA ARG A 73 -3.97 1.30 4.62
C ARG A 73 -3.75 0.18 3.59
N SER A 74 -3.11 -0.90 4.02
CA SER A 74 -2.66 -1.98 3.12
C SER A 74 -3.63 -3.15 3.02
N LEU A 75 -4.54 -3.28 3.99
CA LEU A 75 -5.59 -4.27 3.98
C LEU A 75 -6.58 -4.00 2.83
N LYS A 76 -7.06 -5.07 2.23
CA LYS A 76 -8.14 -5.02 1.25
C LYS A 76 -9.45 -5.46 1.92
N PRO A 77 -10.61 -5.08 1.39
CA PRO A 77 -11.87 -5.68 1.82
C PRO A 77 -11.78 -7.21 1.70
N ARG A 78 -12.27 -7.93 2.71
CA ARG A 78 -12.23 -9.40 2.80
C ARG A 78 -10.82 -9.99 2.83
N SER A 79 -9.85 -9.27 3.39
CA SER A 79 -8.52 -9.84 3.63
C SER A 79 -8.58 -10.94 4.70
N THR A 80 -8.00 -12.10 4.43
CA THR A 80 -7.94 -13.20 5.40
C THR A 80 -6.91 -12.91 6.52
N GLU A 81 -6.97 -13.66 7.63
CA GLU A 81 -5.95 -13.54 8.69
C GLU A 81 -4.54 -13.88 8.19
N THR A 82 -4.41 -14.88 7.32
CA THR A 82 -3.12 -15.24 6.72
C THR A 82 -2.55 -14.11 5.88
N GLU A 83 -3.38 -13.42 5.09
CA GLU A 83 -2.97 -12.25 4.32
C GLU A 83 -2.61 -11.08 5.23
N ALA A 84 -3.38 -10.83 6.28
CA ALA A 84 -3.09 -9.78 7.24
C ALA A 84 -1.74 -10.02 7.94
N ILE A 85 -1.45 -11.26 8.37
CA ILE A 85 -0.16 -11.65 8.96
C ILE A 85 0.98 -11.48 7.94
N ALA A 86 0.76 -11.86 6.68
CA ALA A 86 1.74 -11.65 5.62
C ALA A 86 2.03 -10.16 5.37
N LEU A 87 1.01 -9.30 5.47
CA LEU A 87 1.17 -7.85 5.41
C LEU A 87 1.94 -7.32 6.62
N GLY A 88 1.60 -7.75 7.84
CA GLY A 88 2.30 -7.35 9.06
C GLY A 88 3.81 -7.65 9.01
N LYS A 89 4.19 -8.81 8.48
CA LYS A 89 5.60 -9.17 8.24
C LYS A 89 6.35 -8.16 7.36
N ARG A 90 5.69 -7.55 6.37
CA ARG A 90 6.31 -6.52 5.52
C ARG A 90 6.66 -5.26 6.29
N PHE A 91 5.99 -5.03 7.42
CA PHE A 91 6.24 -3.91 8.34
C PHE A 91 7.10 -4.30 9.54
N GLY A 92 7.67 -5.51 9.55
CA GLY A 92 8.49 -6.02 10.65
C GLY A 92 7.70 -6.53 11.86
N LEU A 93 6.38 -6.72 11.73
CA LEU A 93 5.57 -7.35 12.77
C LEU A 93 5.61 -8.88 12.66
N ASP A 94 5.68 -9.54 13.79
CA ASP A 94 5.38 -10.97 13.88
C ASP A 94 3.85 -11.21 13.92
N ALA A 95 3.44 -12.47 14.04
CA ALA A 95 2.00 -12.79 14.07
C ALA A 95 1.29 -12.21 15.31
N GLY A 96 1.98 -12.14 16.45
CA GLY A 96 1.45 -11.56 17.69
C GLY A 96 1.23 -10.05 17.56
N GLY A 97 2.25 -9.32 17.12
CA GLY A 97 2.18 -7.89 16.85
C GLY A 97 1.15 -7.55 15.78
N THR A 98 1.04 -8.35 14.72
CA THR A 98 0.01 -8.15 13.70
C THR A 98 -1.40 -8.29 14.27
N ARG A 99 -1.64 -9.31 15.11
CA ARG A 99 -2.94 -9.47 15.79
C ARG A 99 -3.23 -8.34 16.78
N ALA A 100 -2.21 -7.85 17.48
CA ALA A 100 -2.36 -6.68 18.35
C ALA A 100 -2.79 -5.44 17.54
N ALA A 101 -2.14 -5.18 16.40
CA ALA A 101 -2.50 -4.11 15.49
C ALA A 101 -3.93 -4.26 14.92
N LEU A 102 -4.32 -5.47 14.48
CA LEU A 102 -5.68 -5.75 14.03
C LEU A 102 -6.72 -5.51 15.13
N ASN A 103 -6.40 -5.89 16.37
CA ASN A 103 -7.28 -5.67 17.52
C ASN A 103 -7.40 -4.18 17.89
N ALA A 104 -6.31 -3.42 17.84
CA ALA A 104 -6.33 -1.97 18.04
C ALA A 104 -7.23 -1.28 17.01
N LEU A 105 -7.09 -1.65 15.72
CA LEU A 105 -7.96 -1.14 14.65
C LEU A 105 -9.43 -1.51 14.84
N ARG A 106 -9.72 -2.72 15.36
CA ARG A 106 -11.08 -3.14 15.70
C ARG A 106 -11.67 -2.35 16.86
N ARG A 107 -10.88 -2.09 17.91
CA ARG A 107 -11.29 -1.26 19.06
C ARG A 107 -11.58 0.18 18.65
N ALA A 108 -10.84 0.69 17.68
CA ALA A 108 -11.07 2.00 17.08
C ALA A 108 -12.22 2.03 16.04
N GLU A 109 -12.92 0.91 15.84
CA GLU A 109 -14.00 0.76 14.84
C GLU A 109 -13.57 0.97 13.37
N LEU A 110 -12.26 0.95 13.10
CA LEU A 110 -11.67 1.13 11.77
C LEU A 110 -11.54 -0.18 10.99
N LEU A 111 -11.88 -1.30 11.62
CA LEU A 111 -11.78 -2.64 11.05
C LEU A 111 -12.92 -3.50 11.55
N THR A 112 -13.63 -4.15 10.64
CA THR A 112 -14.58 -5.21 10.96
C THR A 112 -13.98 -6.56 10.61
N HIS A 113 -14.27 -7.59 11.43
CA HIS A 113 -13.88 -8.96 11.17
C HIS A 113 -15.15 -9.82 11.10
N GLY A 114 -15.43 -10.35 9.93
CA GLY A 114 -16.58 -11.20 9.66
C GLY A 114 -16.18 -12.56 9.09
N PRO A 115 -17.15 -13.40 8.71
CA PRO A 115 -16.87 -14.71 8.10
C PRO A 115 -16.06 -14.61 6.80
N ASP A 116 -16.17 -13.49 6.08
CA ASP A 116 -15.41 -13.21 4.86
C ASP A 116 -14.01 -12.61 5.12
N GLY A 117 -13.61 -12.47 6.39
CA GLY A 117 -12.33 -11.87 6.79
C GLY A 117 -12.43 -10.41 7.24
N TYR A 118 -11.31 -9.71 7.17
CA TYR A 118 -11.12 -8.34 7.60
C TYR A 118 -11.56 -7.34 6.54
N THR A 119 -12.33 -6.34 6.95
CA THR A 119 -12.76 -5.24 6.07
C THR A 119 -12.42 -3.90 6.72
N PRO A 120 -11.43 -3.16 6.16
CA PRO A 120 -11.12 -1.81 6.61
C PRO A 120 -12.35 -0.92 6.43
N GLN A 121 -12.70 -0.20 7.48
CA GLN A 121 -13.74 0.82 7.42
C GLN A 121 -13.09 2.17 7.17
N GLY A 122 -13.67 2.93 6.24
CA GLY A 122 -13.34 4.35 6.11
C GLY A 122 -13.69 5.09 7.40
N PRO A 123 -13.09 6.26 7.65
CA PRO A 123 -13.38 7.05 8.83
C PRO A 123 -14.76 7.72 8.74
N GLY A 124 -15.87 6.96 8.67
CA GLY A 124 -17.24 7.48 8.58
C GLY A 124 -17.38 8.90 7.99
N ASN A 125 -17.78 9.86 8.85
CA ASN A 125 -17.91 11.30 8.57
C ASN A 125 -16.70 12.15 9.03
N VAL A 126 -15.54 11.56 9.28
CA VAL A 126 -14.35 12.30 9.75
C VAL A 126 -13.47 12.69 8.55
N PRO A 127 -13.15 13.98 8.36
CA PRO A 127 -12.37 14.44 7.21
C PRO A 127 -10.93 13.92 7.23
N PHE A 128 -10.38 13.76 6.01
CA PHE A 128 -9.00 13.35 5.70
C PHE A 128 -7.99 14.49 5.87
#